data_AF-A0A659UJ47-F1
#
_entry.id   AF-A0A659UJ47-F1
#
_cell.length_a   1.000
_cell.length_b   1.000
_cell.length_c   1.000
_cell.angle_alpha   90.00
_cell.angle_beta   90.00
_cell.angle_gamma   90.00
#
_symmetry.space_group_name_H-M   'P 1'
#
loop_
_entity.id
_entity.type
_entity.pdbx_description
1 polymer ?
#
loop_
_entity_poly.entity_id
_entity_poly.type
_entity_poly.pdbx_seq_one_letter_code
_entity_poly.pdbx_strand_id
1 'polypeptide(L)'
;ILLRLDGVRDLIIFGQREYSLRIWLDPEKLSALGMTSGDVVQALRDQNVQVSGGSIGAPPTNTGTAFQYTVTTQGRFNDARDFRYVIVKSTDDGRLISLQ
;
A
#
# COMPACT_ATOMS: atom_id res chain seq x y z
N ILE A 1 -19.99 7.47 15.96
CA ILE A 1 -19.20 7.49 17.21
C ILE A 1 -20.17 7.25 18.36
N LEU A 2 -20.37 5.99 18.76
CA LEU A 2 -21.29 5.61 19.86
C LEU A 2 -20.53 5.08 21.09
N LEU A 3 -19.26 4.69 20.92
CA LEU A 3 -18.33 4.21 21.96
C LEU A 3 -17.81 5.30 22.92
N ARG A 4 -18.16 6.57 22.70
CA ARG A 4 -17.68 7.70 23.51
C ARG A 4 -18.74 8.26 24.46
N LEU A 5 -19.91 7.64 24.53
CA LEU A 5 -20.97 8.01 25.47
C LEU A 5 -20.76 7.26 26.79
N ASP A 6 -20.82 8.01 27.88
CA ASP A 6 -20.66 7.46 29.23
C ASP A 6 -21.79 6.48 29.55
N GLY A 7 -21.45 5.29 30.06
CA GLY A 7 -22.41 4.22 30.36
C GLY A 7 -22.57 3.12 29.28
N VAL A 8 -21.88 3.22 28.14
CA VAL A 8 -21.83 2.14 27.14
C VAL A 8 -20.64 1.21 27.41
N ARG A 9 -20.90 -0.03 27.84
CA ARG A 9 -19.85 -1.01 28.20
C ARG A 9 -19.27 -1.75 26.99
N ASP A 10 -20.13 -2.30 26.12
CA ASP A 10 -19.72 -3.04 24.93
C ASP A 10 -20.72 -2.81 23.78
N LEU A 11 -20.21 -2.54 22.59
CA LEU A 11 -20.98 -2.45 21.34
C LEU A 11 -20.50 -3.55 20.39
N ILE A 12 -21.32 -4.59 20.21
CA ILE A 12 -21.11 -5.59 19.18
C ILE A 12 -21.74 -5.05 17.89
N ILE A 13 -20.92 -4.60 16.96
CA ILE A 13 -21.39 -4.09 15.66
C ILE A 13 -21.68 -5.29 14.76
N PHE A 14 -22.92 -5.78 14.79
CA PHE A 14 -23.40 -6.77 13.84
C PHE A 14 -23.49 -6.14 12.45
N GLY A 15 -22.70 -6.66 11.50
CA GLY A 15 -22.71 -6.18 10.11
C GLY A 15 -21.69 -5.10 9.80
N GLN A 16 -20.63 -4.94 10.61
CA GLN A 16 -19.46 -4.18 10.18
C GLN A 16 -18.86 -4.88 8.96
N ARG A 17 -19.21 -4.40 7.75
CA ARG A 17 -18.60 -4.84 6.50
C ARG A 17 -17.21 -4.22 6.46
N GLU A 18 -16.25 -4.86 7.12
CA GLU A 18 -14.85 -4.52 6.93
C GLU A 18 -14.51 -4.79 5.47
N TYR A 19 -14.41 -3.73 4.69
CA TYR A 19 -14.02 -3.82 3.29
C TYR A 19 -12.57 -4.29 3.24
N SER A 20 -12.40 -5.54 2.83
CA SER A 20 -11.09 -6.14 2.58
C SER A 20 -10.91 -6.29 1.08
N LEU A 21 -9.77 -5.83 0.58
CA LEU A 21 -9.37 -6.12 -0.79
C LEU A 21 -9.00 -7.60 -0.90
N ARG A 22 -9.54 -8.29 -1.91
CA ARG A 22 -9.19 -9.68 -2.21
C ARG A 22 -8.53 -9.75 -3.58
N ILE A 23 -7.37 -10.40 -3.61
CA ILE A 23 -6.60 -10.63 -4.84
C ILE A 23 -6.63 -12.13 -5.10
N TRP A 24 -7.15 -12.50 -6.26
CA TRP A 24 -7.22 -13.89 -6.70
C TRP A 24 -6.08 -14.14 -7.68
N LEU A 25 -5.24 -15.13 -7.37
CA LEU A 25 -4.07 -15.47 -8.18
C LEU A 25 -4.41 -16.62 -9.12
N ASP A 26 -3.96 -16.50 -10.36
CA ASP A 26 -4.03 -17.55 -11.37
C ASP A 26 -2.74 -18.38 -11.34
N PRO A 27 -2.76 -19.64 -10.88
CA PRO A 27 -1.57 -20.46 -10.74
C PRO A 27 -0.94 -20.82 -12.10
N GLU A 28 -1.72 -20.89 -13.18
CA GLU A 28 -1.19 -21.20 -14.52
C GLU A 28 -0.33 -20.03 -15.03
N LYS A 29 -0.83 -18.79 -14.88
CA LYS A 29 -0.06 -17.58 -15.22
C LYS A 29 1.21 -17.45 -14.37
N LEU A 30 1.13 -17.73 -13.07
CA LEU A 30 2.29 -17.67 -12.18
C LEU A 30 3.36 -18.70 -12.61
N SER A 31 2.96 -19.93 -12.90
CA SER A 31 3.88 -20.98 -13.36
C SER A 31 4.52 -20.63 -14.72
N ALA A 32 3.75 -20.07 -15.66
CA ALA A 32 4.27 -19.67 -16.98
C ALA A 32 5.32 -18.55 -16.90
N LEU A 33 5.28 -17.73 -15.84
CA LEU A 33 6.21 -16.63 -15.61
C LEU A 33 7.33 -16.99 -14.62
N GLY A 34 7.39 -18.25 -14.17
CA GLY A 34 8.34 -18.73 -13.17
C GLY A 34 8.24 -17.92 -11.88
N MET A 35 7.01 -17.70 -11.41
CA MET A 35 6.67 -16.94 -10.22
C MET A 35 5.89 -17.80 -9.23
N THR A 36 6.01 -17.46 -7.96
CA THR A 36 5.27 -18.09 -6.87
C THR A 36 4.25 -17.13 -6.28
N SER A 37 3.29 -17.65 -5.52
CA SER A 37 2.38 -16.83 -4.73
C SER A 37 3.14 -15.97 -3.70
N GLY A 38 4.31 -16.43 -3.22
CA GLY A 38 5.18 -15.70 -2.31
C GLY A 38 5.69 -14.39 -2.91
N ASP A 39 6.11 -14.43 -4.19
CA ASP A 39 6.60 -13.25 -4.90
C ASP A 39 5.54 -12.17 -5.01
N VAL A 40 4.28 -12.56 -5.26
CA VAL A 40 3.14 -11.63 -5.31
C VAL A 40 2.87 -11.00 -3.95
N VAL A 41 2.88 -11.80 -2.88
CA VAL A 41 2.67 -11.30 -1.52
C VAL A 41 3.79 -10.34 -1.12
N GLN A 42 5.03 -10.63 -1.48
CA GLN A 42 6.16 -9.76 -1.20
C GLN A 42 6.04 -8.44 -1.98
N ALA A 43 5.78 -8.48 -3.28
CA ALA A 43 5.59 -7.29 -4.10
C ALA A 43 4.47 -6.38 -3.56
N LEU A 44 3.36 -6.97 -3.12
CA LEU A 44 2.26 -6.25 -2.49
C LEU A 44 2.67 -5.60 -1.16
N ARG A 45 3.46 -6.29 -0.35
CA ARG A 45 3.94 -5.75 0.93
C ARG A 45 4.93 -4.61 0.73
N ASP A 46 5.78 -4.69 -0.29
CA ASP A 46 6.81 -3.70 -0.56
C ASP A 46 6.24 -2.42 -1.20
N GLN A 47 5.22 -2.55 -2.04
CA GLN A 47 4.60 -1.41 -2.73
C GLN A 47 3.40 -0.81 -1.99
N ASN A 48 2.75 -1.57 -1.10
CA ASN A 48 1.66 -1.06 -0.26
C ASN A 48 2.17 -0.55 1.10
N VAL A 49 3.29 0.17 1.10
CA VAL A 49 3.88 0.77 2.32
C VAL A 49 3.60 2.25 2.34
N GLN A 50 3.12 2.74 3.47
CA GLN A 50 3.12 4.18 3.72
C GLN A 50 4.53 4.61 4.11
N VAL A 51 5.30 5.05 3.13
CA VAL A 51 6.59 5.69 3.39
C VAL A 51 6.31 7.15 3.75
N SER A 52 6.91 7.65 4.83
CA SER A 52 6.90 9.08 5.14
C SER A 52 8.09 9.73 4.45
N GLY A 53 7.85 10.59 3.46
CA GLY A 53 8.91 11.22 2.66
C GLY A 53 9.73 12.28 3.39
N GLY A 54 9.42 12.54 4.67
CA GLY A 54 10.05 13.58 5.47
C GLY A 54 9.66 14.99 5.00
N SER A 55 10.48 15.98 5.34
CA SER A 55 10.30 17.35 4.88
C SER A 55 11.61 17.97 4.43
N ILE A 56 11.60 18.58 3.26
CA ILE A 56 12.73 19.32 2.71
C ILE A 56 12.75 20.69 3.41
N GLY A 57 13.90 21.04 4.00
CA GLY A 57 14.09 22.29 4.75
C GLY A 57 13.80 22.20 6.27
N ALA A 58 13.72 21.00 6.85
CA ALA A 58 13.62 20.85 8.31
C ALA A 58 14.92 21.27 9.02
N PRO A 59 14.85 21.94 10.18
CA PRO A 59 16.03 22.26 10.99
C PRO A 59 16.85 21.00 11.33
N PRO A 60 18.19 21.07 11.41
CA PRO A 60 19.01 22.29 11.39
C PRO A 60 19.57 22.60 9.99
N THR A 61 19.15 23.71 9.39
CA THR A 61 19.69 24.23 8.12
C THR A 61 20.54 25.47 8.37
N ASN A 62 21.76 25.51 7.83
CA ASN A 62 22.73 26.61 8.04
C ASN A 62 22.31 27.97 7.44
N THR A 63 21.32 28.00 6.56
CA THR A 63 20.82 29.21 5.91
C THR A 63 19.29 29.14 5.92
N GLY A 64 18.66 30.09 6.62
CA GLY A 64 17.21 30.15 6.81
C GLY A 64 16.45 29.95 5.51
N THR A 65 15.88 28.74 5.35
CA THR A 65 15.07 28.39 4.19
C THR A 65 13.65 28.81 4.52
N ALA A 66 13.08 29.75 3.74
CA ALA A 66 11.76 30.36 4.03
C ALA A 66 10.56 29.41 3.79
N PHE A 67 10.80 28.22 3.25
CA PHE A 67 9.76 27.27 2.87
C PHE A 67 10.14 25.86 3.29
N GLN A 68 9.24 25.20 4.04
CA GLN A 68 9.30 23.78 4.36
C GLN A 68 8.31 23.05 3.46
N TYR A 69 8.79 22.09 2.67
CA TYR A 69 7.93 21.24 1.86
C TYR A 69 7.84 19.85 2.46
N THR A 70 6.63 19.41 2.82
CA THR A 70 6.38 18.03 3.21
C THR A 70 6.40 17.17 1.96
N VAL A 71 7.29 16.18 1.93
CA VAL A 71 7.34 15.21 0.84
C VAL A 71 6.32 14.13 1.16
N THR A 72 5.19 14.18 0.45
CA THR A 72 4.17 13.15 0.54
C THR A 72 4.52 12.06 -0.45
N THR A 73 5.03 10.94 0.05
CA THR A 73 5.19 9.71 -0.74
C THR A 73 3.83 9.06 -0.99
N GLN A 74 3.71 8.31 -2.09
CA GLN A 74 2.53 7.48 -2.33
C GLN A 74 2.36 6.55 -1.12
N GLY A 75 1.26 6.74 -0.39
CA GLY A 75 0.94 5.96 0.79
C GLY A 75 0.35 4.60 0.43
N ARG A 76 -0.39 4.00 1.37
CA ARG A 76 -1.17 2.79 1.08
C ARG A 76 -2.15 3.04 -0.08
N PHE A 77 -2.35 2.02 -0.90
CA PHE A 77 -3.34 2.05 -1.97
C PHE A 77 -4.75 2.22 -1.39
N ASN A 78 -5.49 3.18 -1.93
CA ASN A 78 -6.85 3.49 -1.49
C ASN A 78 -7.90 2.93 -2.47
N ASP A 79 -7.49 2.52 -3.67
CA ASP A 79 -8.37 1.99 -4.71
C ASP A 79 -7.92 0.59 -5.14
N ALA A 80 -8.88 -0.29 -5.42
CA ALA A 80 -8.64 -1.61 -6.01
C ALA A 80 -7.91 -1.54 -7.36
N ARG A 81 -8.03 -0.42 -8.08
CA ARG A 81 -7.37 -0.20 -9.36
C ARG A 81 -5.85 -0.08 -9.21
N ASP A 82 -5.38 0.47 -8.10
CA ASP A 82 -3.95 0.69 -7.86
C ASP A 82 -3.20 -0.64 -7.75
N PHE A 83 -3.86 -1.67 -7.21
CA PHE A 83 -3.31 -3.02 -7.08
C PHE A 83 -3.03 -3.70 -8.42
N ARG A 84 -3.68 -3.27 -9.52
CA ARG A 84 -3.42 -3.84 -10.86
C ARG A 84 -2.10 -3.38 -11.45
N TYR A 85 -1.57 -2.26 -10.98
CA TYR A 85 -0.30 -1.72 -11.42
C TYR A 85 0.87 -2.19 -10.55
N VAL A 86 0.61 -3.01 -9.54
CA VAL A 86 1.68 -3.60 -8.71
C VAL A 86 2.55 -4.46 -9.61
N ILE A 87 3.81 -4.08 -9.68
CA ILE A 87 4.82 -4.79 -10.47
C ILE A 87 5.30 -5.95 -9.62
N VAL A 88 5.08 -7.18 -10.09
CA VAL A 88 5.49 -8.36 -9.33
C VAL A 88 6.88 -8.85 -9.76
N LYS A 89 7.22 -8.70 -11.04
CA LYS A 89 8.52 -9.15 -11.58
C LYS A 89 8.91 -8.34 -12.80
N SER A 90 10.21 -8.12 -12.97
CA SER A 90 10.80 -7.66 -14.24
C SER A 90 11.53 -8.84 -14.87
N THR A 91 11.32 -9.10 -16.17
CA THR A 91 12.16 -10.03 -16.92
C THR A 91 13.50 -9.38 -17.27
N ASP A 92 14.50 -10.19 -17.63
CA ASP A 92 15.83 -9.69 -18.02
C ASP A 92 15.79 -8.80 -19.27
N ASP A 93 14.79 -9.00 -20.15
CA ASP A 93 14.48 -8.12 -21.29
C ASP A 93 13.81 -6.79 -20.90
N GLY A 94 13.64 -6.50 -19.61
CA GLY A 94 13.02 -5.28 -19.11
C GLY A 94 11.48 -5.25 -19.18
N ARG A 95 10.84 -6.40 -19.42
CA ARG A 95 9.37 -6.49 -19.43
C ARG A 95 8.84 -6.54 -18.01
N LEU A 96 8.02 -5.55 -17.66
CA LEU A 96 7.34 -5.48 -16.37
C LEU A 96 6.10 -6.37 -16.38
N ILE A 97 6.01 -7.27 -15.40
CA ILE A 97 4.85 -8.13 -15.17
C ILE A 97 4.04 -7.48 -14.05
N SER A 98 2.84 -7.01 -14.40
CA SER A 98 1.86 -6.46 -13.47
C SER A 98 0.78 -7.49 -13.11
N LEU A 99 -0.02 -7.18 -12.09
CA LEU A 99 -0.98 -8.08 -11.44
C LEU A 99 -2.31 -8.29 -12.19
N GLN A 100 -2.37 -8.07 -13.51
CA GLN A 100 -3.62 -8.01 -14.28
C GLN A 100 -4.23 -9.36 -14.70
#